data_AF-A0A2E2WPT4-F1
#
_entry.id   AF-A0A2E2WPT4-F1
#
_cell.length_a   1.000
_cell.length_b   1.000
_cell.length_c   1.000
_cell.angle_alpha   90.00
_cell.angle_beta   90.00
_cell.angle_gamma   90.00
#
_symmetry.space_group_name_H-M   'P 1'
#
loop_
_entity.id
_entity.type
_entity.pdbx_description
1 polymer ?
#
loop_
_entity_poly.entity_id
_entity_poly.type
_entity_poly.pdbx_seq_one_letter_code
_entity_poly.pdbx_strand_id
1 'polypeptide(L)'
;ELLQVGESLEMRGTILLSQEGINIALSGSRESVDLFGKYLAEDERFADIQFKESLSEKKPFRRFRVRIKDEIIKLGVPQIKPEQHTVPHLSPEAFAQWMDEGRDITLLDTRNAYEVQIGTFDGALNLNIDTFTEFPEAVEAQIEDKEKPVVMFCTGGVRCEKAGPLLESQGFKEVYQLDGGILKYLEKCGGKHWHGECFVFDDRLAVDERLEESREGYCPDCVKPLPDELKALPQYERVKVCPYCHGDDGVERHA
;
A
#
# COMPACT_ATOMS: atom_id res chain seq x y z
N GLU A 1 23.74 9.44 -9.97
CA GLU A 1 23.94 8.14 -10.62
C GLU A 1 22.60 7.45 -10.93
N LEU A 2 21.80 7.04 -9.93
CA LEU A 2 20.47 6.41 -10.14
C LEU A 2 19.58 7.14 -11.16
N LEU A 3 19.53 8.48 -11.10
CA LEU A 3 18.74 9.28 -12.04
C LEU A 3 19.19 9.05 -13.50
N GLN A 4 20.49 9.11 -13.75
CA GLN A 4 21.06 8.96 -15.08
C GLN A 4 20.88 7.54 -15.62
N VAL A 5 21.11 6.52 -14.80
CA VAL A 5 20.95 5.12 -15.21
C VAL A 5 19.49 4.82 -15.55
N GLY A 6 18.55 5.23 -14.69
CA GLY A 6 17.13 4.99 -14.96
C GLY A 6 16.60 5.78 -16.17
N GLU A 7 17.09 6.99 -16.43
CA GLU A 7 16.79 7.73 -17.65
C GLU A 7 17.32 7.03 -18.90
N SER A 8 18.55 6.51 -18.84
CA SER A 8 19.16 5.79 -19.97
C SER A 8 18.44 4.49 -20.32
N LEU A 9 17.81 3.86 -19.33
CA LEU A 9 17.00 2.63 -19.48
C LEU A 9 15.52 2.93 -19.76
N GLU A 10 15.16 4.20 -19.96
CA GLU A 10 13.79 4.66 -20.18
C GLU A 10 12.78 4.23 -19.09
N MET A 11 13.28 4.09 -17.86
CA MET A 11 12.46 3.75 -16.71
C MET A 11 11.40 4.83 -16.46
N ARG A 12 10.37 4.45 -15.72
CA ARG A 12 9.34 5.35 -15.19
C ARG A 12 9.08 4.99 -13.73
N GLY A 13 8.58 5.93 -12.95
CA GLY A 13 8.29 5.74 -11.53
C GLY A 13 9.14 6.61 -10.63
N THR A 14 9.20 6.27 -9.35
CA THR A 14 9.86 7.07 -8.33
C THR A 14 10.76 6.21 -7.46
N ILE A 15 11.96 6.72 -7.19
CA ILE A 15 12.86 6.26 -6.12
C ILE A 15 12.87 7.34 -5.04
N LEU A 16 12.61 6.93 -3.80
CA LEU A 16 12.80 7.74 -2.61
C LEU A 16 14.07 7.27 -1.90
N LEU A 17 14.94 8.23 -1.57
CA LEU A 17 16.15 8.00 -0.80
C LEU A 17 16.08 8.82 0.48
N SER A 18 16.40 8.21 1.61
CA SER A 18 16.70 8.94 2.84
C SER A 18 17.88 8.29 3.56
N GLN A 19 18.27 8.83 4.71
CA GLN A 19 19.29 8.21 5.55
C GLN A 19 18.86 6.83 6.09
N GLU A 20 17.55 6.56 6.14
CA GLU A 20 16.99 5.29 6.64
C GLU A 20 16.92 4.21 5.55
N GLY A 21 17.14 4.55 4.28
CA GLY A 21 17.19 3.58 3.20
C GLY A 21 16.60 4.07 1.87
N ILE A 22 16.02 3.13 1.13
CA ILE A 22 15.51 3.31 -0.23
C ILE A 22 14.10 2.72 -0.37
N ASN A 23 13.21 3.41 -1.10
CA ASN A 23 11.91 2.89 -1.51
C ASN A 23 11.75 3.08 -3.03
N ILE A 24 11.44 1.99 -3.73
CA ILE A 24 11.49 1.91 -5.19
C ILE A 24 10.13 1.48 -5.71
N ALA A 25 9.52 2.31 -6.56
CA ALA A 25 8.34 1.97 -7.33
C ALA A 25 8.58 2.37 -8.79
N LEU A 26 8.91 1.39 -9.62
CA LEU A 26 9.35 1.61 -11.00
C LEU A 26 8.60 0.73 -12.01
N SER A 27 8.59 1.17 -13.26
CA SER A 27 8.14 0.37 -14.41
C SER A 27 9.05 0.60 -15.61
N GLY A 28 9.14 -0.42 -16.46
CA GLY A 28 9.98 -0.47 -17.65
C GLY A 28 9.67 -1.72 -18.46
N SER A 29 10.39 -1.92 -19.56
CA SER A 29 10.42 -3.23 -20.22
C SER A 29 11.09 -4.26 -19.29
N ARG A 30 10.88 -5.55 -19.55
CA ARG A 30 11.58 -6.62 -18.83
C ARG A 30 13.10 -6.40 -18.82
N GLU A 31 13.66 -6.10 -19.99
CA GLU A 31 15.09 -5.82 -20.16
C GLU A 31 15.55 -4.62 -19.32
N SER A 32 14.81 -3.50 -19.36
CA SER A 32 15.17 -2.30 -18.59
C SER A 32 15.11 -2.55 -17.08
N VAL A 33 14.08 -3.26 -16.60
CA VAL A 33 13.95 -3.59 -15.16
C VAL A 33 15.07 -4.53 -14.72
N ASP A 34 15.42 -5.54 -15.52
CA ASP A 34 16.54 -6.45 -15.23
C ASP A 34 17.88 -5.73 -15.18
N LEU A 35 18.14 -4.84 -16.14
CA LEU A 35 19.37 -4.05 -16.18
C LEU A 35 19.45 -3.09 -14.98
N PHE A 36 18.34 -2.44 -14.63
CA PHE A 36 18.29 -1.54 -13.49
C PHE A 36 18.46 -2.29 -12.16
N GLY A 37 17.83 -3.46 -12.02
CA GLY A 37 17.98 -4.32 -10.85
C GLY A 37 19.42 -4.84 -10.68
N LYS A 38 20.06 -5.25 -11.78
CA LYS A 38 21.48 -5.64 -11.78
C LYS A 38 22.39 -4.49 -11.37
N TYR A 39 22.15 -3.29 -11.93
CA TYR A 39 22.90 -2.10 -11.55
C TYR A 39 22.75 -1.77 -10.06
N LEU A 40 21.53 -1.86 -9.51
CA LEU A 40 21.32 -1.66 -8.07
C LEU A 40 22.10 -2.68 -7.23
N ALA A 41 22.13 -3.94 -7.66
CA ALA A 41 22.82 -5.01 -6.94
C ALA A 41 24.36 -4.92 -7.00
N GLU A 42 24.94 -4.02 -7.81
CA GLU A 42 26.38 -3.72 -7.76
C GLU A 42 26.77 -3.00 -6.47
N ASP A 43 25.82 -2.32 -5.82
CA ASP A 43 25.99 -1.76 -4.49
C ASP A 43 25.58 -2.80 -3.44
N GLU A 44 26.53 -3.25 -2.61
CA GLU A 44 26.28 -4.27 -1.58
C GLU A 44 25.14 -3.89 -0.62
N ARG A 45 24.85 -2.59 -0.45
CA ARG A 45 23.74 -2.09 0.39
C ARG A 45 22.36 -2.38 -0.19
N PHE A 46 22.28 -2.69 -1.48
CA PHE A 46 21.04 -2.90 -2.23
C PHE A 46 20.97 -4.30 -2.88
N ALA A 47 21.97 -5.14 -2.67
CA ALA A 47 22.10 -6.45 -3.33
C ALA A 47 21.01 -7.47 -2.95
N ASP A 48 20.37 -7.28 -1.79
CA ASP A 48 19.34 -8.16 -1.24
C ASP A 48 17.91 -7.65 -1.45
N ILE A 49 17.73 -6.49 -2.12
CA ILE A 49 16.41 -5.91 -2.39
C ILE A 49 15.55 -6.93 -3.16
N GLN A 50 14.41 -7.27 -2.57
CA GLN A 50 13.40 -8.12 -3.20
C GLN A 50 12.41 -7.26 -3.97
N PHE A 51 12.44 -7.34 -5.30
CA PHE A 51 11.47 -6.67 -6.15
C PHE A 51 10.18 -7.47 -6.24
N LYS A 52 9.05 -6.79 -6.00
CA LYS A 52 7.72 -7.31 -6.27
C LYS A 52 7.29 -6.81 -7.63
N GLU A 53 6.91 -7.73 -8.50
CA GLU A 53 6.59 -7.40 -9.89
C GLU A 53 5.10 -7.60 -10.17
N SER A 54 4.55 -6.73 -11.02
CA SER A 54 3.20 -6.86 -11.57
C SER A 54 3.23 -6.41 -13.03
N LEU A 55 2.50 -7.12 -13.88
CA LEU A 55 2.47 -6.84 -15.31
C LEU A 55 1.39 -5.82 -15.63
N SER A 56 1.64 -4.99 -16.63
CA SER A 56 0.64 -4.07 -17.20
C SER A 56 0.95 -3.86 -18.68
N GLU A 57 -0.10 -3.75 -19.49
CA GLU A 57 0.04 -3.43 -20.92
C GLU A 57 0.51 -1.98 -21.15
N LYS A 58 0.28 -1.11 -20.16
CA LYS A 58 0.64 0.32 -20.22
C LYS A 58 1.73 0.62 -19.20
N LYS A 59 2.50 1.69 -19.43
CA LYS A 59 3.44 2.20 -18.43
C LYS A 59 2.63 2.95 -17.37
N PRO A 60 2.52 2.47 -16.11
CA PRO A 60 1.65 3.07 -15.10
C PRO A 60 2.24 4.34 -14.45
N PHE A 61 3.47 4.71 -14.83
CA PHE A 61 4.13 5.90 -14.32
C PHE A 61 4.45 6.86 -15.47
N ARG A 62 4.13 8.15 -15.27
CA ARG A 62 4.30 9.18 -16.32
C ARG A 62 5.75 9.67 -16.47
N ARG A 63 6.53 9.69 -15.39
CA ARG A 63 7.91 10.22 -15.36
C ARG A 63 8.79 9.37 -14.47
N PHE A 64 10.10 9.39 -14.71
CA PHE A 64 11.10 8.86 -13.77
C PHE A 64 11.55 9.96 -12.82
N ARG A 65 11.67 9.64 -11.53
CA ARG A 65 12.07 10.58 -10.49
C ARG A 65 12.94 9.89 -9.46
N VAL A 66 13.98 10.58 -9.02
CA VAL A 66 14.71 10.23 -7.80
C VAL A 66 14.57 11.41 -6.85
N ARG A 67 14.10 11.15 -5.62
CA ARG A 67 13.84 12.19 -4.62
C ARG A 67 14.56 11.86 -3.33
N ILE A 68 15.29 12.85 -2.81
CA ILE A 68 15.82 12.80 -1.46
C ILE A 68 14.73 13.28 -0.50
N LYS A 69 14.52 12.52 0.56
CA LYS A 69 13.52 12.76 1.61
C LYS A 69 14.17 12.58 2.98
N ASP A 70 13.51 13.10 4.01
CA ASP A 70 13.89 12.83 5.39
C ASP A 70 13.55 11.37 5.76
N GLU A 71 12.41 10.88 5.25
CA GLU A 71 11.91 9.52 5.42
C GLU A 71 11.45 8.94 4.07
N ILE A 72 11.73 7.67 3.79
CA ILE A 72 11.23 6.94 2.60
C ILE A 72 9.75 6.57 2.74
N ILE A 73 9.25 6.53 3.97
CA ILE A 73 7.83 6.54 4.32
C ILE A 73 7.64 7.39 5.57
N LYS A 74 6.92 8.49 5.47
CA LYS A 74 6.88 9.50 6.52
C LYS A 74 5.94 9.09 7.65
N LEU A 75 6.49 8.68 8.80
CA LEU A 75 5.75 8.49 10.04
C LEU A 75 5.86 9.71 10.96
N GLY A 76 7.00 10.42 10.92
CA GLY A 76 7.22 11.61 11.74
C GLY A 76 7.60 11.32 13.19
N VAL A 77 8.04 10.09 13.49
CA VAL A 77 8.51 9.67 14.82
C VAL A 77 9.98 9.25 14.73
N PRO A 78 10.95 10.17 14.96
CA PRO A 78 12.38 9.92 14.73
C PRO A 78 13.01 8.79 15.56
N GLN A 79 12.33 8.35 16.62
CA GLN A 79 12.77 7.27 17.49
C GLN A 79 12.57 5.89 16.84
N ILE A 80 11.67 5.79 15.86
CA ILE A 80 11.37 4.56 15.15
C ILE A 80 12.38 4.34 14.02
N LYS A 81 13.13 3.25 14.11
CA LYS A 81 14.25 2.91 13.22
C LYS A 81 14.10 1.48 12.69
N PRO A 82 13.39 1.29 11.57
CA PRO A 82 13.14 -0.03 10.99
C PRO A 82 14.41 -0.81 10.64
N GLU A 83 15.51 -0.11 10.37
CA GLU A 83 16.82 -0.71 10.07
C GLU A 83 17.47 -1.37 11.30
N GLN A 84 16.97 -1.08 12.51
CA GLN A 84 17.49 -1.64 13.76
C GLN A 84 16.61 -2.78 14.28
N HIS A 85 15.29 -2.60 14.18
CA HIS A 85 14.31 -3.56 14.69
C HIS A 85 12.98 -3.39 13.96
N THR A 86 12.34 -4.53 13.68
CA THR A 86 10.99 -4.61 13.15
C THR A 86 10.24 -5.76 13.81
N VAL A 87 8.91 -5.76 13.71
CA VAL A 87 8.06 -6.79 14.31
C VAL A 87 8.04 -8.06 13.44
N PRO A 88 7.78 -9.24 14.03
CA PRO A 88 7.71 -10.49 13.29
C PRO A 88 6.76 -10.46 12.09
N HIS A 89 7.21 -11.03 10.97
CA HIS A 89 6.42 -11.17 9.76
C HIS A 89 5.56 -12.45 9.80
N LEU A 90 4.26 -12.30 9.57
CA LEU A 90 3.32 -13.40 9.39
C LEU A 90 3.17 -13.67 7.90
N SER A 91 3.42 -14.91 7.46
CA SER A 91 3.28 -15.26 6.04
C SER A 91 1.81 -15.13 5.59
N PRO A 92 1.54 -14.86 4.30
CA PRO A 92 0.19 -14.82 3.77
C PRO A 92 -0.67 -16.04 4.11
N GLU A 93 -0.09 -17.23 4.01
CA GLU A 93 -0.78 -18.49 4.25
C GLU A 93 -1.08 -18.69 5.74
N ALA A 94 -0.13 -18.34 6.62
CA ALA A 94 -0.34 -18.37 8.06
C ALA A 94 -1.41 -17.35 8.49
N PHE A 95 -1.40 -16.16 7.90
CA PHE A 95 -2.42 -15.15 8.13
C PHE A 95 -3.80 -15.62 7.65
N ALA A 96 -3.91 -16.18 6.44
CA ALA A 96 -5.16 -16.74 5.93
C ALA A 96 -5.70 -17.85 6.84
N GLN A 97 -4.83 -18.70 7.38
CA GLN A 97 -5.20 -19.72 8.35
C GLN A 97 -5.72 -19.12 9.66
N TRP A 98 -5.07 -18.07 10.19
CA TRP A 98 -5.54 -17.39 11.41
C TRP A 98 -6.94 -16.78 11.22
N MET A 99 -7.21 -16.22 10.05
CA MET A 99 -8.53 -15.70 9.67
C MET A 99 -9.57 -16.82 9.57
N ASP A 100 -9.23 -17.97 8.98
CA ASP A 100 -10.13 -19.14 8.91
C ASP A 100 -10.50 -19.71 10.28
N GLU A 101 -9.52 -19.72 11.19
CA GLU A 101 -9.69 -20.20 12.56
C GLU A 101 -10.51 -19.21 13.41
N GLY A 102 -10.77 -18.01 12.92
CA GLY A 102 -11.47 -16.96 13.66
C GLY A 102 -10.69 -16.55 14.91
N ARG A 103 -9.35 -16.50 14.82
CA ARG A 103 -8.50 -16.11 15.97
C ARG A 103 -8.88 -14.72 16.45
N ASP A 104 -8.86 -14.55 17.76
CA ASP A 104 -9.16 -13.28 18.38
C ASP A 104 -7.96 -12.33 18.25
N ILE A 105 -7.86 -11.65 17.11
CA ILE A 105 -6.80 -10.67 16.79
C ILE A 105 -7.40 -9.29 16.54
N THR A 106 -6.58 -8.25 16.71
CA THR A 106 -6.84 -6.92 16.16
C THR A 106 -6.20 -6.86 14.78
N LEU A 107 -7.02 -6.89 13.73
CA LEU A 107 -6.55 -6.74 12.36
C LEU A 107 -6.50 -5.24 12.02
N LEU A 108 -5.32 -4.69 11.75
CA LEU A 108 -5.11 -3.25 11.64
C LEU A 108 -4.69 -2.83 10.21
N ASP A 109 -5.55 -2.08 9.54
CA ASP A 109 -5.22 -1.44 8.27
C ASP A 109 -4.43 -0.16 8.52
N THR A 110 -3.15 -0.15 8.16
CA THR A 110 -2.26 1.01 8.37
C THR A 110 -2.35 2.04 7.24
N ARG A 111 -3.27 1.84 6.30
CA ARG A 111 -3.42 2.67 5.11
C ARG A 111 -4.28 3.91 5.36
N ASN A 112 -4.23 4.85 4.43
CA ASN A 112 -5.04 6.06 4.51
C ASN A 112 -6.50 5.71 4.19
N ALA A 113 -7.44 6.51 4.69
CA ALA A 113 -8.89 6.27 4.59
C ALA A 113 -9.36 6.02 3.15
N TYR A 114 -8.82 6.76 2.17
CA TYR A 114 -9.18 6.56 0.76
C TYR A 114 -8.74 5.20 0.21
N GLU A 115 -7.67 4.60 0.74
CA GLU A 115 -7.19 3.27 0.35
C GLU A 115 -8.08 2.17 0.93
N VAL A 116 -8.51 2.34 2.20
CA VAL A 116 -9.39 1.42 2.90
C VAL A 116 -10.79 1.43 2.28
N GLN A 117 -11.28 2.60 1.87
CA GLN A 117 -12.56 2.76 1.18
C GLN A 117 -12.63 1.95 -0.13
N ILE A 118 -11.51 1.65 -0.78
CA ILE A 118 -11.50 0.89 -2.04
C ILE A 118 -11.61 -0.61 -1.78
N GLY A 119 -10.96 -1.08 -0.72
CA GLY A 119 -11.01 -2.46 -0.28
C GLY A 119 -10.15 -2.70 0.95
N THR A 120 -10.51 -3.68 1.78
CA THR A 120 -9.77 -4.07 2.99
C THR A 120 -10.10 -5.52 3.39
N PHE A 121 -9.45 -6.05 4.41
CA PHE A 121 -9.74 -7.38 4.95
C PHE A 121 -10.97 -7.39 5.87
N ASP A 122 -11.63 -8.55 5.95
CA ASP A 122 -12.78 -8.78 6.80
C ASP A 122 -12.47 -8.45 8.27
N GLY A 123 -13.27 -7.57 8.86
CA GLY A 123 -13.10 -7.17 10.27
C GLY A 123 -11.86 -6.32 10.56
N ALA A 124 -11.16 -5.81 9.52
CA ALA A 124 -10.04 -4.89 9.72
C ALA A 124 -10.50 -3.56 10.34
N LEU A 125 -9.77 -3.11 11.36
CA LEU A 125 -9.93 -1.80 11.96
C LEU A 125 -9.36 -0.73 11.00
N ASN A 126 -10.22 0.21 10.64
CA ASN A 126 -9.85 1.42 9.91
C ASN A 126 -9.67 2.59 10.88
N LEU A 127 -8.44 3.11 10.98
CA LEU A 127 -8.14 4.26 11.82
C LEU A 127 -8.67 5.59 11.25
N ASN A 128 -9.13 5.59 10.00
CA ASN A 128 -9.66 6.74 9.27
C ASN A 128 -8.68 7.93 9.23
N ILE A 129 -7.41 7.64 8.96
CA ILE A 129 -6.33 8.63 8.82
C ILE A 129 -6.22 9.15 7.39
N ASP A 130 -5.99 10.44 7.21
CA ASP A 130 -5.74 11.02 5.89
C ASP A 130 -4.28 10.82 5.45
N THR A 131 -3.38 10.80 6.44
CA THR A 131 -1.94 10.63 6.24
C THR A 131 -1.33 9.67 7.24
N PHE A 132 -0.30 8.92 6.83
CA PHE A 132 0.39 7.98 7.73
C PHE A 132 1.07 8.66 8.94
N THR A 133 1.31 9.98 8.89
CA THR A 133 1.81 10.75 10.04
C THR A 133 0.79 10.86 11.19
N GLU A 134 -0.50 10.62 10.93
CA GLU A 134 -1.54 10.61 11.97
C GLU A 134 -1.64 9.26 12.69
N PHE A 135 -1.01 8.21 12.14
CA PHE A 135 -1.07 6.85 12.68
C PHE A 135 -0.74 6.75 14.18
N PRO A 136 0.31 7.40 14.71
CA PRO A 136 0.66 7.30 16.14
C PRO A 136 -0.46 7.76 17.08
N GLU A 137 -1.11 8.89 16.76
CA GLU A 137 -2.19 9.44 17.58
C GLU A 137 -3.48 8.64 17.39
N ALA A 138 -3.76 8.20 16.17
CA ALA A 138 -4.97 7.46 15.85
C ALA A 138 -5.03 6.09 16.55
N VAL A 139 -3.90 5.37 16.62
CA VAL A 139 -3.82 4.10 17.37
C VAL A 139 -4.09 4.32 18.85
N GLU A 140 -3.38 5.25 19.49
CA GLU A 140 -3.50 5.49 20.93
C GLU A 140 -4.92 5.92 21.31
N ALA A 141 -5.62 6.61 20.41
CA ALA A 141 -7.00 7.05 20.61
C ALA A 141 -8.05 5.96 20.39
N GLN A 142 -7.79 4.95 19.55
CA GLN A 142 -8.82 4.01 19.09
C GLN A 142 -8.62 2.57 19.60
N ILE A 143 -7.42 2.21 20.05
CA ILE A 143 -7.10 0.84 20.46
C ILE A 143 -6.70 0.81 21.93
N GLU A 144 -7.65 0.46 22.80
CA GLU A 144 -7.44 0.38 24.24
C GLU A 144 -6.79 -0.94 24.67
N ASP A 145 -7.18 -2.06 24.04
CA ASP A 145 -6.65 -3.39 24.36
C ASP A 145 -5.28 -3.62 23.69
N LYS A 146 -4.23 -3.46 24.49
CA LYS A 146 -2.83 -3.67 24.10
C LYS A 146 -2.33 -5.09 24.37
N GLU A 147 -3.16 -5.94 25.00
CA GLU A 147 -2.83 -7.34 25.30
C GLU A 147 -3.22 -8.26 24.14
N LYS A 148 -4.26 -7.89 23.39
CA LYS A 148 -4.69 -8.63 22.20
C LYS A 148 -3.63 -8.61 21.08
N PRO A 149 -3.34 -9.75 20.42
CA PRO A 149 -2.41 -9.78 19.29
C PRO A 149 -2.88 -8.87 18.14
N VAL A 150 -1.98 -8.04 17.63
CA VAL A 150 -2.23 -7.16 16.49
C VAL A 150 -1.57 -7.73 15.24
N VAL A 151 -2.32 -7.83 14.15
CA VAL A 151 -1.76 -8.12 12.82
C VAL A 151 -2.00 -6.90 11.94
N MET A 152 -0.91 -6.27 11.48
CA MET A 152 -0.99 -5.09 10.63
C MET A 152 -0.74 -5.42 9.17
N PHE A 153 -1.30 -4.62 8.28
CA PHE A 153 -1.01 -4.69 6.86
C PHE A 153 -1.06 -3.32 6.19
N CYS A 154 -0.45 -3.25 5.02
CA CYS A 154 -0.63 -2.21 4.01
C CYS A 154 -0.40 -2.81 2.62
N THR A 155 -0.43 -2.00 1.57
CA THR A 155 -0.27 -2.45 0.18
C THR A 155 0.97 -3.34 -0.02
N GLY A 156 2.14 -2.89 0.44
CA GLY A 156 3.41 -3.55 0.15
C GLY A 156 4.32 -3.80 1.35
N GLY A 157 3.84 -3.58 2.59
CA GLY A 157 4.58 -3.82 3.84
C GLY A 157 5.33 -2.62 4.41
N VAL A 158 5.79 -1.66 3.59
CA VAL A 158 6.71 -0.59 4.05
C VAL A 158 6.20 0.27 5.21
N ARG A 159 4.88 0.49 5.34
CA ARG A 159 4.31 1.22 6.50
C ARG A 159 4.40 0.39 7.78
N CYS A 160 4.17 -0.92 7.67
CA CYS A 160 4.19 -1.85 8.80
C CYS A 160 5.58 -1.97 9.43
N GLU A 161 6.64 -1.80 8.65
CA GLU A 161 8.02 -1.75 9.14
C GLU A 161 8.26 -0.60 10.14
N LYS A 162 7.48 0.49 10.04
CA LYS A 162 7.49 1.58 11.03
C LYS A 162 6.39 1.47 12.08
N ALA A 163 5.19 1.05 11.66
CA ALA A 163 4.05 0.93 12.56
C ALA A 163 4.29 -0.10 13.66
N GLY A 164 4.98 -1.21 13.37
CA GLY A 164 5.20 -2.29 14.32
C GLY A 164 6.00 -1.86 15.56
N PRO A 165 7.25 -1.37 15.39
CA PRO A 165 8.04 -0.87 16.51
C PRO A 165 7.35 0.28 17.27
N LEU A 166 6.54 1.08 16.57
CA LEU A 166 5.72 2.11 17.22
C LEU A 166 4.68 1.48 18.16
N LEU A 167 3.94 0.47 17.72
CA LEU A 167 2.98 -0.25 18.58
C LEU A 167 3.68 -0.87 19.79
N GLU A 168 4.81 -1.55 19.60
CA GLU A 168 5.59 -2.09 20.72
C GLU A 168 6.00 -0.99 21.71
N SER A 169 6.42 0.18 21.21
CA SER A 169 6.75 1.35 22.06
C SER A 169 5.55 1.95 22.80
N GLN A 170 4.34 1.77 22.26
CA GLN A 170 3.07 2.17 22.88
C GLN A 170 2.54 1.11 23.85
N GLY A 171 3.21 -0.05 23.99
CA GLY A 171 2.93 -1.06 25.01
C GLY A 171 2.16 -2.29 24.52
N PHE A 172 1.91 -2.42 23.21
CA PHE A 172 1.31 -3.61 22.62
C PHE A 172 2.21 -4.84 22.84
N LYS A 173 1.62 -5.96 23.27
CA LYS A 173 2.38 -7.15 23.68
C LYS A 173 2.80 -8.05 22.53
N GLU A 174 1.90 -8.23 21.57
CA GLU A 174 2.10 -9.12 20.45
C GLU A 174 1.72 -8.38 19.17
N VAL A 175 2.73 -8.08 18.35
CA VAL A 175 2.56 -7.32 17.12
C VAL A 175 3.16 -8.11 15.97
N TYR A 176 2.40 -8.29 14.91
CA TYR A 176 2.80 -8.95 13.68
C TYR A 176 2.50 -8.04 12.49
N GLN A 177 3.27 -8.23 11.41
CA GLN A 177 2.98 -7.60 10.13
C GLN A 177 2.80 -8.65 9.04
N LEU A 178 1.87 -8.41 8.12
CA LEU A 178 1.66 -9.26 6.96
C LEU A 178 2.89 -9.18 6.04
N ASP A 179 3.60 -10.30 5.91
CA ASP A 179 4.77 -10.40 5.06
C ASP A 179 4.41 -10.05 3.62
N GLY A 180 5.11 -9.05 3.08
CA GLY A 180 4.90 -8.58 1.73
C GLY A 180 3.64 -7.74 1.50
N GLY A 181 2.79 -7.56 2.51
CA GLY A 181 1.55 -6.77 2.43
C GLY A 181 0.45 -7.42 1.59
N ILE A 182 -0.58 -6.64 1.28
CA ILE A 182 -1.78 -7.07 0.55
C ILE A 182 -1.41 -7.70 -0.80
N LEU A 183 -0.47 -7.10 -1.54
CA LEU A 183 -0.11 -7.60 -2.88
C LEU A 183 0.47 -9.03 -2.84
N LYS A 184 1.34 -9.34 -1.87
CA LYS A 184 1.87 -10.69 -1.70
C LYS A 184 0.79 -11.66 -1.20
N TYR A 185 -0.14 -11.17 -0.37
CA TYR A 185 -1.27 -11.98 0.05
C TYR A 185 -2.18 -12.38 -1.12
N LEU A 186 -2.58 -11.43 -1.96
CA LEU A 186 -3.41 -11.71 -3.13
C LEU A 186 -2.69 -12.67 -4.10
N GLU A 187 -1.38 -12.53 -4.28
CA GLU A 187 -0.57 -13.45 -5.09
C GLU A 187 -0.61 -14.90 -4.56
N LYS A 188 -0.51 -15.10 -3.24
CA LYS A 188 -0.37 -16.43 -2.62
C LYS A 188 -1.70 -17.08 -2.25
N CYS A 189 -2.67 -16.27 -1.84
CA CYS A 189 -3.92 -16.70 -1.22
C CYS A 189 -5.17 -16.29 -2.02
N GLY A 190 -5.02 -15.49 -3.08
CA GLY A 190 -6.16 -14.89 -3.80
C GLY A 190 -6.94 -13.89 -2.93
N GLY A 191 -8.20 -13.64 -3.29
CA GLY A 191 -9.08 -12.68 -2.60
C GLY A 191 -9.74 -13.18 -1.33
N LYS A 192 -9.24 -14.26 -0.73
CA LYS A 192 -9.83 -14.85 0.48
C LYS A 192 -9.79 -13.84 1.64
N HIS A 193 -10.92 -13.63 2.32
CA HIS A 193 -11.10 -12.63 3.39
C HIS A 193 -10.86 -11.17 2.95
N TRP A 194 -10.67 -10.93 1.66
CA TRP A 194 -10.43 -9.61 1.09
C TRP A 194 -11.70 -9.10 0.42
N HIS A 195 -12.01 -7.83 0.59
CA HIS A 195 -13.16 -7.18 -0.02
C HIS A 195 -12.72 -5.97 -0.84
N GLY A 196 -13.29 -5.83 -2.04
CA GLY A 196 -13.00 -4.72 -2.95
C GLY A 196 -11.65 -4.87 -3.65
N GLU A 197 -10.99 -3.74 -3.89
CA GLU A 197 -9.77 -3.65 -4.70
C GLU A 197 -8.59 -3.13 -3.89
N CYS A 198 -7.38 -3.52 -4.26
CA CYS A 198 -6.17 -3.02 -3.60
C CYS A 198 -5.65 -1.76 -4.31
N PHE A 199 -5.68 -0.62 -3.61
CA PHE A 199 -5.08 0.62 -4.10
C PHE A 199 -3.59 0.47 -4.42
N VAL A 200 -3.16 1.03 -5.56
CA VAL A 200 -1.76 1.13 -5.96
C VAL A 200 -1.40 2.57 -6.37
N PHE A 201 -0.18 3.00 -6.04
CA PHE A 201 0.27 4.38 -6.17
C PHE A 201 0.77 4.72 -7.59
N ASP A 202 -0.01 4.35 -8.60
CA ASP A 202 0.30 4.56 -10.02
C ASP A 202 -0.98 4.69 -10.88
N ASP A 203 -0.85 4.88 -12.20
CA ASP A 203 -1.98 5.19 -13.09
C ASP A 203 -3.01 4.05 -13.21
N ARG A 204 -2.73 2.84 -12.66
CA ARG A 204 -3.71 1.75 -12.55
C ARG A 204 -4.78 2.03 -11.51
N LEU A 205 -4.45 2.82 -10.48
CA LEU A 205 -5.28 3.17 -9.31
C LEU A 205 -5.56 1.99 -8.38
N ALA A 206 -5.99 0.86 -8.91
CA ALA A 206 -6.31 -0.33 -8.14
C ALA A 206 -5.96 -1.60 -8.92
N VAL A 207 -5.79 -2.69 -8.16
CA VAL A 207 -5.73 -4.05 -8.70
C VAL A 207 -6.76 -4.95 -8.01
N ASP A 208 -7.28 -5.91 -8.75
CA ASP A 208 -8.22 -6.91 -8.22
C ASP A 208 -7.49 -8.05 -7.47
N GLU A 209 -8.25 -9.04 -7.00
CA GLU A 209 -7.73 -10.22 -6.31
C GLU A 209 -6.77 -11.09 -7.14
N ARG A 210 -6.75 -10.91 -8.47
CA ARG A 210 -5.83 -11.57 -9.40
C ARG A 210 -4.62 -10.70 -9.74
N LEU A 211 -4.49 -9.55 -9.09
CA LEU A 211 -3.47 -8.52 -9.35
C LEU A 211 -3.57 -7.89 -10.75
N GLU A 212 -4.75 -7.95 -11.37
CA GLU A 212 -5.04 -7.32 -12.65
C GLU A 212 -5.48 -5.86 -12.43
N GLU A 213 -5.16 -4.95 -13.36
CA GLU A 213 -5.64 -3.56 -13.28
C GLU A 213 -7.16 -3.54 -13.22
N SER A 214 -7.70 -2.85 -12.22
CA SER A 214 -9.13 -2.78 -12.00
C SER A 214 -9.56 -1.41 -11.49
N ARG A 215 -10.78 -1.00 -11.86
CA ARG A 215 -11.34 0.33 -11.56
C ARG A 215 -12.76 0.24 -10.99
N GLU A 216 -13.08 -0.87 -10.35
CA GLU A 216 -14.41 -1.16 -9.83
C GLU A 216 -14.75 -0.29 -8.61
N GLY A 217 -13.75 0.02 -7.79
CA GLY A 217 -13.85 0.91 -6.64
C GLY A 217 -13.89 2.39 -6.99
N TYR A 218 -13.82 2.77 -8.28
CA TYR A 218 -13.59 4.14 -8.72
C TYR A 218 -14.62 4.66 -9.70
N CYS A 219 -14.85 5.98 -9.65
CA CYS A 219 -15.53 6.66 -10.74
C CYS A 219 -14.63 6.66 -11.99
N PRO A 220 -15.09 6.14 -13.15
CA PRO A 220 -14.28 6.15 -14.37
C PRO A 220 -13.88 7.55 -14.88
N ASP A 221 -14.58 8.60 -14.44
CA ASP A 221 -14.38 9.98 -14.88
C ASP A 221 -13.48 10.76 -13.91
N CYS A 222 -13.94 10.96 -12.66
CA CYS A 222 -13.19 11.77 -11.68
C CYS A 222 -12.18 10.99 -10.84
N VAL A 223 -12.14 9.65 -10.95
CA VAL A 223 -11.14 8.80 -10.27
C VAL A 223 -11.22 8.86 -8.74
N LYS A 224 -12.34 9.33 -8.18
CA LYS A 224 -12.60 9.26 -6.75
C LYS A 224 -13.16 7.88 -6.36
N PRO A 225 -12.79 7.35 -5.18
CA PRO A 225 -13.40 6.13 -4.65
C PRO A 225 -14.91 6.28 -4.57
N LEU A 226 -15.67 5.30 -5.06
CA LEU A 226 -17.13 5.33 -5.01
C LEU A 226 -17.65 4.78 -3.68
N PRO A 227 -18.80 5.27 -3.18
CA PRO A 227 -19.57 4.59 -2.15
C PRO A 227 -19.90 3.15 -2.53
N ASP A 228 -19.98 2.26 -1.55
CA ASP A 228 -20.16 0.82 -1.76
C ASP A 228 -21.42 0.50 -2.58
N GLU A 229 -22.50 1.27 -2.39
CA GLU A 229 -23.76 1.09 -3.11
C GLU A 229 -23.61 1.33 -4.62
N LEU A 230 -22.64 2.17 -5.00
CA LEU A 230 -22.38 2.51 -6.41
C LEU A 230 -21.36 1.57 -7.05
N LYS A 231 -20.52 0.89 -6.27
CA LYS A 231 -19.53 -0.08 -6.78
C LYS A 231 -20.19 -1.27 -7.47
N ALA A 232 -21.40 -1.66 -7.08
CA ALA A 232 -22.11 -2.78 -7.72
C ALA A 232 -22.69 -2.42 -9.11
N LEU A 233 -22.76 -1.14 -9.47
CA LEU A 233 -23.34 -0.71 -10.75
C LEU A 233 -22.37 -0.93 -11.92
N PRO A 234 -22.85 -1.15 -13.15
CA PRO A 234 -21.99 -1.16 -14.34
C PRO A 234 -21.20 0.15 -14.48
N GLN A 235 -19.96 0.07 -14.99
CA GLN A 235 -19.06 1.24 -15.12
C GLN A 235 -19.70 2.46 -15.81
N TYR A 236 -20.51 2.24 -16.86
CA TYR A 236 -21.18 3.32 -17.58
C TYR A 236 -22.30 4.01 -16.76
N GLU A 237 -22.82 3.34 -15.72
CA GLU A 237 -23.81 3.92 -14.79
C GLU A 237 -23.12 4.64 -13.65
N ARG A 238 -22.01 4.09 -13.12
CA ARG A 238 -21.19 4.72 -12.07
C ARG A 238 -20.82 6.17 -12.37
N VAL A 239 -20.47 6.47 -13.62
CA VAL A 239 -20.16 7.85 -14.04
C VAL A 239 -21.39 8.75 -13.83
N LYS A 240 -22.56 8.32 -14.30
CA LYS A 240 -23.79 9.14 -14.29
C LYS A 240 -24.30 9.45 -12.89
N VAL A 241 -24.06 8.55 -11.93
CA VAL A 241 -24.55 8.68 -10.56
C VAL A 241 -23.44 9.05 -9.57
N CYS A 242 -22.24 9.35 -10.07
CA CYS A 242 -21.11 9.69 -9.22
C CYS A 242 -21.40 10.98 -8.44
N PRO A 243 -21.48 10.94 -7.09
CA PRO A 243 -21.83 12.11 -6.30
C PRO A 243 -20.76 13.21 -6.36
N TYR A 244 -19.56 12.88 -6.82
CA TYR A 244 -18.42 13.80 -6.79
C TYR A 244 -18.24 14.61 -8.07
N CYS A 245 -18.75 14.15 -9.21
CA CYS A 245 -18.61 14.85 -10.49
C CYS A 245 -19.91 14.93 -11.31
N HIS A 246 -20.94 14.16 -10.95
CA HIS A 246 -22.24 14.13 -11.62
C HIS A 246 -23.43 14.14 -10.64
N GLY A 247 -23.20 14.35 -9.33
CA GLY A 247 -24.25 14.51 -8.33
C GLY A 247 -24.95 15.86 -8.45
N ASP A 248 -26.22 15.92 -8.00
CA ASP A 248 -27.13 17.08 -8.10
C ASP A 248 -26.62 18.39 -7.45
N ASP A 249 -25.49 18.36 -6.76
CA ASP A 249 -24.79 19.57 -6.31
C ASP A 249 -23.89 20.09 -7.42
N GLY A 250 -24.53 20.77 -8.39
CA GLY A 250 -23.91 21.48 -9.51
C GLY A 250 -22.86 22.51 -9.08
N VAL A 251 -21.65 22.06 -8.80
CA VAL A 251 -20.45 22.89 -8.82
C VAL A 251 -19.46 22.21 -9.76
N GLU A 252 -19.48 22.66 -11.01
CA GLU A 252 -18.40 22.47 -11.97
C GLU A 252 -17.05 22.68 -11.27
N ARG A 253 -16.23 21.63 -11.21
CA ARG A 253 -14.81 21.75 -10.89
C ARG A 253 -14.02 20.93 -11.92
N HIS A 254 -13.97 21.46 -13.13
CA HIS A 254 -12.84 21.29 -14.05
C HIS A 254 -11.70 22.21 -13.56
N ALA A 255 -10.41 21.88 -13.60
CA ALA A 255 -9.66 20.77 -14.17
C ALA A 255 -8.30 20.67 -13.42
#